data_AF-A0A7S1AZM0-F1
#
_entry.id   AF-A0A7S1AZM0-F1
#
_cell.length_a   1.000
_cell.length_b   1.000
_cell.length_c   1.000
_cell.angle_alpha   90.00
_cell.angle_beta   90.00
_cell.angle_gamma   90.00
#
_symmetry.space_group_name_H-M   'P 1'
#
loop_
_entity.id
_entity.type
_entity.pdbx_description
1 polymer ?
#
loop_
_entity_poly.entity_id
_entity_poly.type
_entity_poly.pdbx_seq_one_letter_code
_entity_poly.pdbx_strand_id
1 'polypeptide(L)'
;SRFKKLAVIRYRRRSVNITGSDTQKILMQGVPTTYHEMFAFNSAVMGVNDKKWMKEVLDCFHNIVTNVSNSARLQEECDVLALRISRVANGSVNFADYKSCMLATLRAILPKDWSTSHEVAWSWLWENVERVLMKTMGKPPKWQDSLTKFYASLTEETKFEMRADIYARFFVGAPAGQDYFKQ
;
A
#
# COMPACT_ATOMS: atom_id res chain seq x y z
N SER A 1 -8.91 16.16 -14.81
CA SER A 1 -8.91 14.77 -15.32
C SER A 1 -10.19 14.07 -14.89
N ARG A 2 -10.93 13.45 -15.83
CA ARG A 2 -12.19 12.70 -15.61
C ARG A 2 -12.09 11.65 -14.48
N PHE A 3 -10.89 11.18 -14.16
CA PHE A 3 -10.61 10.23 -13.06
C PHE A 3 -10.93 10.78 -11.67
N LYS A 4 -10.59 12.04 -11.36
CA LYS A 4 -10.83 12.61 -10.03
C LYS A 4 -12.32 12.78 -9.70
N LYS A 5 -13.19 12.86 -10.72
CA LYS A 5 -14.65 12.97 -10.52
C LYS A 5 -15.33 11.62 -10.27
N LEU A 6 -14.72 10.51 -10.69
CA LEU A 6 -15.25 9.15 -10.47
C LEU A 6 -14.71 8.50 -9.19
N ALA A 7 -13.57 8.96 -8.67
CA ALA A 7 -12.88 8.37 -7.52
C ALA A 7 -13.24 9.00 -6.15
N VAL A 8 -14.23 9.91 -6.08
CA VAL A 8 -14.65 10.52 -4.80
C VAL A 8 -15.55 9.55 -4.03
N ILE A 9 -14.93 8.51 -3.48
CA ILE A 9 -15.51 7.70 -2.41
C ILE A 9 -15.20 8.43 -1.11
N ARG A 10 -16.21 8.67 -0.27
CA ARG A 10 -16.05 9.22 1.09
C ARG A 10 -15.21 8.24 1.92
N TYR A 11 -13.89 8.38 1.84
CA TYR A 11 -12.93 7.61 2.64
C TYR A 11 -12.89 8.17 4.06
N ARG A 12 -13.52 7.48 5.02
CA ARG A 12 -13.39 7.81 6.45
C ARG A 12 -12.38 6.85 7.07
N ARG A 13 -11.19 7.38 7.38
CA ARG A 13 -10.08 6.64 8.01
C ARG A 13 -10.45 6.28 9.46
N ARG A 14 -10.64 4.99 9.76
CA ARG A 14 -10.47 4.44 11.11
C ARG A 14 -9.55 3.22 10.99
N SER A 15 -8.33 3.36 11.48
CA SER A 15 -7.37 2.26 11.62
C SER A 15 -7.82 1.36 12.74
N VAL A 16 -8.23 0.13 12.42
CA VAL A 16 -8.48 -0.94 13.39
C VAL A 16 -7.55 -2.10 13.03
N ASN A 17 -6.78 -2.56 14.01
CA ASN A 17 -5.97 -3.78 13.87
C ASN A 17 -6.89 -4.99 13.98
N ILE A 18 -7.23 -5.59 12.84
CA ILE A 18 -8.10 -6.77 12.75
C ILE A 18 -7.23 -8.04 12.83
N THR A 19 -7.55 -8.90 13.79
CA THR A 19 -6.96 -10.24 14.01
C THR A 19 -7.93 -11.34 13.54
N GLY A 20 -7.46 -12.59 13.46
CA GLY A 20 -8.28 -13.72 12.97
C GLY A 20 -9.62 -13.93 13.71
N SER A 21 -9.72 -13.54 14.99
CA SER A 21 -10.95 -13.64 15.79
C SER A 21 -11.98 -12.53 15.48
N ASP A 22 -11.55 -11.43 14.87
CA ASP A 22 -12.42 -10.33 14.48
C ASP A 22 -13.23 -10.67 13.21
N THR A 23 -12.73 -11.59 12.39
CA THR A 23 -13.43 -12.13 11.20
C THR A 23 -14.77 -12.80 11.57
N GLN A 24 -14.81 -13.54 12.69
CA GLN A 24 -16.04 -14.15 13.22
C GLN A 24 -17.00 -13.11 13.81
N LYS A 25 -16.47 -12.03 14.41
CA LYS A 25 -17.30 -10.93 14.92
C LYS A 25 -17.94 -10.10 13.81
N ILE A 26 -17.25 -9.90 12.67
CA ILE A 26 -17.80 -9.19 11.50
C ILE A 26 -19.02 -9.94 10.94
N LEU A 27 -18.98 -11.29 10.90
CA LEU A 27 -20.13 -12.11 10.48
C LEU A 27 -21.36 -11.94 11.39
N MET A 28 -21.16 -11.54 12.66
CA MET A 28 -22.22 -11.39 13.66
C MET A 28 -22.72 -9.95 13.84
N GLN A 29 -22.07 -8.93 13.25
CA GLN A 29 -22.35 -7.50 13.53
C GLN A 29 -23.00 -6.71 12.38
N GLY A 30 -23.45 -7.37 11.31
CA GLY A 30 -24.10 -6.72 10.17
C GLY A 30 -23.15 -6.44 9.01
N VAL A 31 -23.72 -6.05 7.87
CA VAL A 31 -22.97 -5.86 6.61
C VAL A 31 -21.93 -4.73 6.79
N PRO A 32 -20.63 -4.98 6.48
CA PRO A 32 -19.59 -3.96 6.56
C PRO A 32 -19.93 -2.71 5.73
N THR A 33 -19.57 -1.52 6.22
CA THR A 33 -19.91 -0.25 5.54
C THR A 33 -18.68 0.55 5.11
N THR A 34 -17.50 0.21 5.63
CA THR A 34 -16.24 0.82 5.21
C THR A 34 -15.50 -0.06 4.20
N TYR A 35 -14.67 0.57 3.35
CA TYR A 35 -13.85 -0.18 2.39
C TYR A 35 -12.92 -1.19 3.10
N HIS A 36 -12.32 -0.83 4.23
CA HIS A 36 -11.40 -1.72 4.95
C HIS A 36 -12.13 -2.95 5.52
N GLU A 37 -13.25 -2.75 6.20
CA GLU A 37 -14.02 -3.86 6.78
C GLU A 37 -14.61 -4.75 5.69
N MET A 38 -15.13 -4.16 4.60
CA MET A 38 -15.67 -4.92 3.48
C MET A 38 -14.56 -5.67 2.73
N PHE A 39 -13.36 -5.10 2.61
CA PHE A 39 -12.20 -5.79 2.03
C PHE A 39 -11.77 -6.98 2.89
N ALA A 40 -11.70 -6.81 4.21
CA ALA A 40 -11.38 -7.91 5.13
C ALA A 40 -12.44 -9.02 5.08
N PHE A 41 -13.71 -8.65 4.95
CA PHE A 41 -14.79 -9.61 4.74
C PHE A 41 -14.65 -10.38 3.42
N ASN A 42 -14.48 -9.67 2.29
CA ASN A 42 -14.37 -10.30 0.98
C ASN A 42 -13.10 -11.14 0.83
N SER A 43 -11.98 -10.72 1.44
CA SER A 43 -10.75 -11.51 1.42
C SER A 43 -10.91 -12.82 2.18
N ALA A 44 -11.67 -12.82 3.29
CA ALA A 44 -12.00 -14.04 4.01
C ALA A 44 -12.94 -14.95 3.20
N VAL A 45 -13.97 -14.40 2.57
CA VAL A 45 -14.88 -15.15 1.68
C VAL A 45 -14.14 -15.77 0.49
N MET A 46 -13.14 -15.08 -0.05
CA MET A 46 -12.30 -15.55 -1.15
C MET A 46 -11.16 -16.48 -0.72
N GLY A 47 -10.97 -16.72 0.59
CA GLY A 47 -9.90 -17.58 1.10
C GLY A 47 -8.49 -17.01 0.94
N VAL A 48 -8.34 -15.68 0.96
CA VAL A 48 -7.06 -14.97 0.79
C VAL A 48 -6.73 -14.04 1.97
N ASN A 49 -7.42 -14.16 3.10
CA ASN A 49 -7.26 -13.31 4.29
C ASN A 49 -5.97 -13.58 5.09
N ASP A 50 -5.31 -14.71 4.87
CA ASP A 50 -4.05 -15.09 5.51
C ASP A 50 -2.82 -14.38 4.88
N LYS A 51 -3.00 -13.79 3.70
CA LYS A 51 -1.95 -13.12 2.93
C LYS A 51 -1.63 -11.74 3.52
N LYS A 52 -0.66 -11.69 4.44
CA LYS A 52 -0.20 -10.44 5.10
C LYS A 52 0.13 -9.31 4.12
N TRP A 53 0.67 -9.62 2.94
CA TRP A 53 0.99 -8.61 1.94
C TRP A 53 -0.24 -7.84 1.43
N MET A 54 -1.45 -8.44 1.43
CA MET A 54 -2.68 -7.76 1.03
C MET A 54 -3.03 -6.61 1.99
N LYS A 55 -2.69 -6.75 3.28
CA LYS A 55 -2.83 -5.68 4.27
C LYS A 55 -1.90 -4.51 3.97
N GLU A 56 -0.66 -4.77 3.57
CA GLU A 56 0.28 -3.70 3.19
C GLU A 56 -0.26 -2.85 2.03
N VAL A 57 -0.89 -3.50 1.04
CA VAL A 57 -1.57 -2.82 -0.06
C VAL A 57 -2.77 -2.03 0.46
N LEU A 58 -3.64 -2.64 1.28
CA LEU A 58 -4.81 -1.98 1.85
C LEU A 58 -4.46 -0.71 2.64
N ASP A 59 -3.41 -0.77 3.47
CA ASP A 59 -2.97 0.35 4.31
C ASP A 59 -2.50 1.58 3.51
N CYS A 60 -1.94 1.37 2.31
CA CYS A 60 -1.47 2.45 1.43
C CYS A 60 -2.41 2.73 0.25
N PHE A 61 -3.51 1.98 0.11
CA PHE A 61 -4.39 2.08 -1.05
C PHE A 61 -4.95 3.49 -1.26
N HIS A 62 -5.23 4.21 -0.17
CA HIS A 62 -5.62 5.62 -0.25
C HIS A 62 -4.57 6.48 -0.95
N ASN A 63 -3.29 6.33 -0.61
CA ASN A 63 -2.20 7.10 -1.22
C ASN A 63 -2.03 6.75 -2.71
N ILE A 64 -2.21 5.48 -3.06
CA ILE A 64 -2.19 5.03 -4.47
C ILE A 64 -3.28 5.76 -5.26
N VAL A 65 -4.51 5.77 -4.75
CA VAL A 65 -5.66 6.39 -5.44
C VAL A 65 -5.49 7.91 -5.54
N THR A 66 -5.03 8.59 -4.49
CA THR A 66 -4.87 10.05 -4.52
C THR A 66 -3.73 10.49 -5.44
N ASN A 67 -2.72 9.64 -5.65
CA ASN A 67 -1.56 9.93 -6.48
C ASN A 67 -1.61 9.32 -7.89
N VAL A 68 -2.69 8.62 -8.28
CA VAL A 68 -2.78 7.92 -9.59
C VAL A 68 -2.53 8.82 -10.80
N SER A 69 -2.79 10.13 -10.70
CA SER A 69 -2.53 11.10 -11.77
C SER A 69 -1.11 11.67 -11.80
N ASN A 70 -0.26 11.33 -10.83
CA ASN A 70 1.14 11.76 -10.75
C ASN A 70 2.03 10.51 -10.86
N SER A 71 2.57 10.25 -12.04
CA SER A 71 3.35 9.04 -12.32
C SER A 71 4.60 8.91 -11.47
N ALA A 72 5.31 10.02 -11.20
CA ALA A 72 6.50 10.01 -10.35
C ALA A 72 6.12 9.63 -8.91
N ARG A 73 5.06 10.25 -8.37
CA ARG A 73 4.62 9.95 -7.01
C ARG A 73 4.04 8.54 -6.88
N LEU A 74 3.28 8.08 -7.87
CA LEU A 74 2.75 6.72 -7.90
C LEU A 74 3.87 5.67 -7.93
N GLN A 75 4.95 5.95 -8.67
CA GLN A 75 6.14 5.10 -8.71
C GLN A 75 6.77 4.98 -7.31
N GLU A 76 6.98 6.11 -6.61
CA GLU A 76 7.50 6.11 -5.24
C GLU A 76 6.61 5.30 -4.27
N GLU A 77 5.30 5.49 -4.31
CA GLU A 77 4.35 4.74 -3.46
C GLU A 77 4.43 3.23 -3.74
N CYS A 78 4.56 2.84 -5.02
CA CYS A 78 4.71 1.43 -5.40
C CYS A 78 6.08 0.86 -4.98
N ASP A 79 7.16 1.62 -5.07
CA ASP A 79 8.49 1.16 -4.64
C ASP A 79 8.53 0.94 -3.12
N VAL A 80 7.96 1.86 -2.33
CA VAL A 80 7.80 1.68 -0.88
C VAL A 80 6.90 0.48 -0.57
N LEU A 81 5.80 0.31 -1.29
CA LEU A 81 4.93 -0.85 -1.13
C LEU A 81 5.65 -2.16 -1.45
N ALA A 82 6.45 -2.22 -2.51
CA ALA A 82 7.23 -3.42 -2.84
C ALA A 82 8.21 -3.80 -1.72
N LEU A 83 8.84 -2.81 -1.07
CA LEU A 83 9.67 -3.05 0.12
C LEU A 83 8.85 -3.62 1.28
N ARG A 84 7.69 -3.02 1.58
CA ARG A 84 6.78 -3.50 2.64
C ARG A 84 6.31 -4.93 2.39
N ILE A 85 5.89 -5.24 1.16
CA ILE A 85 5.48 -6.58 0.75
C ILE A 85 6.64 -7.56 0.94
N SER A 86 7.86 -7.22 0.50
CA SER A 86 9.02 -8.11 0.58
C SER A 86 9.37 -8.53 2.01
N ARG A 87 9.02 -7.70 3.01
CA ARG A 87 9.25 -7.97 4.43
C ARG A 87 8.26 -8.99 5.01
N VAL A 88 7.05 -9.06 4.49
CA VAL A 88 5.94 -9.85 5.10
C VAL A 88 5.45 -11.00 4.24
N ALA A 89 5.76 -10.98 2.94
CA ALA A 89 5.34 -12.00 2.00
C ALA A 89 6.13 -13.29 2.22
N ASN A 90 5.40 -14.37 2.52
CA ASN A 90 5.93 -15.72 2.54
C ASN A 90 5.44 -16.42 1.27
N GLY A 91 6.33 -16.61 0.29
CA GLY A 91 6.00 -17.27 -0.99
C GLY A 91 5.55 -16.30 -2.09
N SER A 92 4.81 -16.84 -3.07
CA SER A 92 4.40 -16.10 -4.27
C SER A 92 3.34 -15.05 -3.96
N VAL A 93 3.58 -13.82 -4.42
CA VAL A 93 2.59 -12.73 -4.39
C VAL A 93 1.77 -12.78 -5.67
N ASN A 94 0.46 -12.93 -5.54
CA ASN A 94 -0.48 -12.91 -6.67
C ASN A 94 -1.35 -11.65 -6.61
N PHE A 95 -1.00 -10.63 -7.39
CA PHE A 95 -1.74 -9.37 -7.43
C PHE A 95 -3.16 -9.51 -7.99
N ALA A 96 -3.47 -10.57 -8.73
CA ALA A 96 -4.82 -10.84 -9.21
C ALA A 96 -5.82 -11.10 -8.06
N ASP A 97 -5.35 -11.67 -6.95
CA ASP A 97 -6.18 -11.89 -5.76
C ASP A 97 -6.62 -10.56 -5.14
N TYR A 98 -5.68 -9.60 -5.06
CA TYR A 98 -6.01 -8.27 -4.57
C TYR A 98 -6.97 -7.55 -5.50
N LYS A 99 -6.75 -7.62 -6.84
CA LYS A 99 -7.68 -7.06 -7.83
C LYS A 99 -9.10 -7.58 -7.62
N SER A 100 -9.23 -8.90 -7.50
CA SER A 100 -10.53 -9.56 -7.35
C SER A 100 -11.24 -9.12 -6.08
N CYS A 101 -10.52 -9.09 -4.95
CA CYS A 101 -11.04 -8.65 -3.67
C CYS A 101 -11.39 -7.15 -3.67
N MET A 102 -10.55 -6.31 -4.27
CA MET A 102 -10.79 -4.87 -4.43
C MET A 102 -12.09 -4.61 -5.21
N LEU A 103 -12.26 -5.25 -6.37
CA LEU A 103 -13.45 -5.05 -7.20
C LEU A 103 -14.72 -5.57 -6.52
N ALA A 104 -14.66 -6.74 -5.88
CA ALA A 104 -15.77 -7.26 -5.08
C ALA A 104 -16.17 -6.29 -3.95
N THR A 105 -15.16 -5.72 -3.27
CA THR A 105 -15.35 -4.75 -2.20
C THR A 105 -16.01 -3.48 -2.68
N LEU A 106 -15.48 -2.87 -3.75
CA LEU A 106 -16.03 -1.63 -4.31
C LEU A 106 -17.47 -1.81 -4.80
N ARG A 107 -17.79 -2.93 -5.44
CA ARG A 107 -19.16 -3.29 -5.84
C ARG A 107 -20.11 -3.36 -4.64
N ALA A 108 -19.68 -4.04 -3.58
CA ALA A 108 -20.50 -4.26 -2.39
C ALA A 108 -20.82 -2.94 -1.65
N ILE A 109 -19.89 -1.97 -1.64
CA ILE A 109 -20.10 -0.69 -0.95
C ILE A 109 -20.77 0.39 -1.81
N LEU A 110 -20.87 0.21 -3.13
CA LEU A 110 -21.49 1.16 -4.07
C LEU A 110 -22.54 0.49 -4.99
N PRO A 111 -23.49 -0.34 -4.48
CA PRO A 111 -24.34 -1.16 -5.34
C PRO A 111 -25.27 -0.36 -6.26
N LYS A 112 -25.64 0.87 -5.87
CA LYS A 112 -26.52 1.75 -6.67
C LYS A 112 -25.78 2.57 -7.72
N ASP A 113 -24.51 2.85 -7.48
CA ASP A 113 -23.69 3.72 -8.34
C ASP A 113 -22.73 2.90 -9.23
N TRP A 114 -22.49 1.63 -8.89
CA TRP A 114 -21.60 0.78 -9.65
C TRP A 114 -22.08 0.61 -11.08
N SER A 115 -21.15 0.74 -12.03
CA SER A 115 -21.43 0.60 -13.45
C SER A 115 -20.23 -0.04 -14.14
N THR A 116 -20.42 -0.47 -15.38
CA THR A 116 -19.32 -0.99 -16.22
C THR A 116 -18.17 0.03 -16.34
N SER A 117 -18.47 1.33 -16.33
CA SER A 117 -17.43 2.37 -16.37
C SER A 117 -16.58 2.38 -15.10
N HIS A 118 -17.19 2.14 -13.93
CA HIS A 118 -16.45 1.98 -12.67
C HIS A 118 -15.56 0.74 -12.71
N GLU A 119 -16.09 -0.40 -13.16
CA GLU A 119 -15.34 -1.65 -13.31
C GLU A 119 -14.08 -1.48 -14.17
N VAL A 120 -14.22 -0.82 -15.32
CA VAL A 120 -13.11 -0.53 -16.24
C VAL A 120 -12.10 0.41 -15.60
N ALA A 121 -12.55 1.50 -14.97
CA ALA A 121 -11.65 2.49 -14.37
C ALA A 121 -10.83 1.90 -13.20
N TRP A 122 -11.45 1.13 -12.33
CA TRP A 122 -10.77 0.48 -11.19
C TRP A 122 -9.86 -0.66 -11.64
N SER A 123 -10.26 -1.44 -12.64
CA SER A 123 -9.39 -2.46 -13.25
C SER A 123 -8.15 -1.84 -13.87
N TRP A 124 -8.31 -0.76 -14.63
CA TRP A 124 -7.20 -0.02 -15.21
C TRP A 124 -6.26 0.54 -14.14
N LEU A 125 -6.79 1.13 -13.06
CA LEU A 125 -5.97 1.66 -11.96
C LEU A 125 -5.08 0.55 -11.40
N TRP A 126 -5.67 -0.60 -11.08
CA TRP A 126 -4.93 -1.70 -10.49
C TRP A 126 -3.90 -2.30 -11.45
N GLU A 127 -4.25 -2.48 -12.73
CA GLU A 127 -3.31 -2.99 -13.74
C GLU A 127 -2.08 -2.09 -13.91
N ASN A 128 -2.22 -0.77 -13.73
CA ASN A 128 -1.07 0.14 -13.74
C ASN A 128 -0.22 -0.02 -12.48
N VAL A 129 -0.84 -0.12 -11.29
CA VAL A 129 -0.15 -0.37 -10.03
C VAL A 129 0.62 -1.68 -10.07
N GLU A 130 -0.03 -2.76 -10.51
CA GLU A 130 0.55 -4.08 -10.66
C GLU A 130 1.76 -4.05 -11.60
N ARG A 131 1.64 -3.39 -12.77
CA ARG A 131 2.74 -3.23 -13.72
C ARG A 131 3.95 -2.53 -13.10
N VAL A 132 3.73 -1.53 -12.24
CA VAL A 132 4.81 -0.83 -11.55
C VAL A 132 5.43 -1.71 -10.48
N LEU A 133 4.61 -2.35 -9.63
CA LEU A 133 5.08 -3.24 -8.57
C LEU A 133 5.94 -4.38 -9.13
N MET A 134 5.51 -5.01 -10.22
CA MET A 134 6.22 -6.11 -10.86
C MET A 134 7.63 -5.75 -11.34
N LYS A 135 7.94 -4.46 -11.56
CA LYS A 135 9.31 -4.02 -11.87
C LYS A 135 10.24 -4.14 -10.67
N THR A 136 9.71 -4.04 -9.45
CA THR A 136 10.49 -3.98 -8.21
C THR A 136 10.40 -5.29 -7.42
N MET A 137 9.33 -6.07 -7.60
CA MET A 137 9.16 -7.37 -6.91
C MET A 137 10.37 -8.30 -7.08
N GLY A 138 10.73 -8.98 -5.98
CA GLY A 138 11.87 -9.92 -5.92
C GLY A 138 13.26 -9.27 -5.88
N LYS A 139 13.38 -7.96 -6.12
CA LYS A 139 14.65 -7.23 -6.01
C LYS A 139 15.06 -6.84 -4.57
N PRO A 140 14.13 -6.49 -3.65
CA PRO A 140 14.50 -6.01 -2.32
C PRO A 140 15.46 -6.90 -1.53
N PRO A 141 15.31 -8.24 -1.50
CA PRO A 141 16.27 -9.08 -0.77
C PRO A 141 17.70 -8.95 -1.33
N LYS A 142 17.85 -8.91 -2.66
CA LYS A 142 19.16 -8.74 -3.32
C LYS A 142 19.78 -7.37 -3.01
N TRP A 143 18.95 -6.33 -2.96
CA TRP A 143 19.37 -4.99 -2.57
C TRP A 143 19.79 -4.93 -1.10
N GLN A 144 19.05 -5.60 -0.22
CA GLN A 144 19.38 -5.68 1.20
C GLN A 144 20.73 -6.36 1.41
N ASP A 145 21.02 -7.47 0.73
CA ASP A 145 22.30 -8.16 0.83
C ASP A 145 23.46 -7.26 0.35
N SER A 146 23.26 -6.58 -0.77
CA SER A 146 24.25 -5.65 -1.34
C SER A 146 24.50 -4.46 -0.43
N LEU A 147 23.42 -3.88 0.11
CA LEU A 147 23.46 -2.76 1.04
C LEU A 147 24.13 -3.15 2.36
N THR A 148 23.88 -4.36 2.85
CA THR A 148 24.51 -4.88 4.08
C THR A 148 26.02 -5.00 3.90
N LYS A 149 26.48 -5.55 2.77
CA LYS A 149 27.92 -5.64 2.46
C LYS A 149 28.56 -4.26 2.33
N PHE A 150 27.89 -3.34 1.63
CA PHE A 150 28.35 -1.97 1.50
C PHE A 150 28.46 -1.29 2.87
N TYR A 151 27.42 -1.35 3.70
CA TYR A 151 27.40 -0.70 5.00
C TYR A 151 28.42 -1.30 5.98
N ALA A 152 28.67 -2.61 5.90
CA ALA A 152 29.70 -3.29 6.69
C ALA A 152 31.13 -2.88 6.28
N SER A 153 31.33 -2.42 5.04
CA SER A 153 32.64 -1.98 4.55
C SER A 153 33.02 -0.56 4.99
N LEU A 154 32.07 0.22 5.50
CA LEU A 154 32.30 1.59 5.95
C LEU A 154 32.84 1.62 7.38
N THR A 155 33.77 2.54 7.66
CA THR A 155 34.22 2.82 9.04
C THR A 155 33.15 3.59 9.82
N GLU A 156 33.26 3.62 11.15
CA GLU A 156 32.31 4.36 11.98
C GLU A 156 32.38 5.87 11.75
N GLU A 157 33.57 6.39 11.45
CA GLU A 157 33.79 7.81 11.10
C GLU A 157 33.02 8.16 9.82
N THR A 158 33.19 7.37 8.75
CA THR A 158 32.46 7.59 7.49
C THR A 158 30.95 7.46 7.68
N LYS A 159 30.48 6.49 8.47
CA LYS A 159 29.05 6.35 8.78
C LYS A 159 28.50 7.58 9.52
N PHE A 160 29.29 8.17 10.43
CA PHE A 160 28.90 9.38 11.14
C PHE A 160 28.80 10.57 10.19
N GLU A 161 29.82 10.81 9.36
CA GLU A 161 29.84 11.89 8.37
C GLU A 161 28.66 11.78 7.39
N MET A 162 28.40 10.58 6.85
CA MET A 162 27.26 10.35 5.97
C MET A 162 25.93 10.71 6.63
N ARG A 163 25.72 10.33 7.90
CA ARG A 163 24.48 10.69 8.63
C ARG A 163 24.36 12.19 8.82
N ALA A 164 25.44 12.87 9.21
CA ALA A 164 25.45 14.32 9.39
C ALA A 164 25.08 15.05 8.08
N ASP A 165 25.69 14.65 6.97
CA ASP A 165 25.42 15.20 5.64
C ASP A 165 23.98 14.97 5.19
N ILE A 166 23.45 13.77 5.43
CA ILE A 166 22.05 13.44 5.12
C ILE A 166 21.11 14.37 5.88
N TYR A 167 21.30 14.56 7.18
CA TYR A 167 20.45 15.46 7.97
C TYR A 167 20.58 16.92 7.51
N ALA A 168 21.79 17.38 7.21
CA ALA A 168 22.00 18.74 6.73
C ALA A 168 21.21 18.99 5.43
N ARG A 169 21.29 18.07 4.46
CA ARG A 169 20.54 18.15 3.20
C ARG A 169 19.03 17.98 3.40
N PHE A 170 18.63 17.05 4.27
CA PHE A 170 17.22 16.79 4.57
C PHE A 170 16.54 18.04 5.13
N PHE A 171 17.14 18.71 6.10
CA PHE A 171 16.54 19.91 6.70
C PHE A 171 16.56 21.12 5.77
N VAL A 172 17.44 21.16 4.78
CA VAL A 172 17.37 22.15 3.69
C VAL A 172 16.19 21.84 2.76
N GLY A 173 16.01 20.58 2.36
CA GLY A 173 14.94 20.17 1.45
C GLY A 173 13.54 20.09 2.08
N ALA A 174 13.47 19.82 3.37
CA ALA A 174 12.23 19.70 4.15
C ALA A 174 12.39 20.36 5.53
N PRO A 175 12.36 21.71 5.61
CA PRO A 175 12.59 22.44 6.86
C PRO A 175 11.64 22.06 8.00
N ALA A 176 10.37 21.77 7.68
CA ALA A 176 9.37 21.28 8.65
C ALA A 176 9.78 19.95 9.32
N GLY A 177 10.71 19.21 8.72
CA GLY A 177 11.30 18.01 9.33
C GLY A 177 11.99 18.31 10.66
N GLN A 178 12.53 19.52 10.85
CA GLN A 178 13.21 19.91 12.09
C GLN A 178 12.29 19.87 13.31
N ASP A 179 10.98 20.09 13.14
CA ASP A 179 10.02 20.12 14.24
C ASP A 179 9.84 18.74 14.91
N TYR A 180 10.18 17.66 14.21
CA TYR A 180 10.14 16.30 14.75
C TYR A 180 11.38 15.92 15.58
N PHE A 181 12.43 16.75 15.58
CA PHE A 181 13.70 16.53 16.29
C PHE A 181 13.89 17.47 17.49
N LYS A 182 12.93 18.36 17.76
CA LYS A 182 12.88 19.20 18.96
C LYS A 182 12.26 18.37 20.10
N GLN A 183 13.05 17.50 20.75
CA GLN A 183 12.69 16.80 21.98
C GLN A 183 13.67 17.15 23.09
#